data_AF-A0A965AMV0-F1
#
_entry.id   AF-A0A965AMV0-F1
#
_cell.length_a   1.000
_cell.length_b   1.000
_cell.length_c   1.000
_cell.angle_alpha   90.00
_cell.angle_beta   90.00
_cell.angle_gamma   90.00
#
_symmetry.space_group_name_H-M   'P 1'
#
loop_
_entity.id
_entity.type
_entity.pdbx_description
1 polymer ?
#
loop_
_entity_poly.entity_id
_entity_poly.type
_entity_poly.pdbx_seq_one_letter_code
_entity_poly.pdbx_strand_id
1 'polypeptide(L)'
;VGSPRLWWAGWIGFVTGLQNTYYANIFCQLVLVCGGVRAWQQRAWSSLKPAALVITAVATAFLLSNLDTITYRLAHQPKGGHGDAAPLVSQREYKWMDIYGLKLVDLFIPPVNHHSSEFAVFGRNHRAASVLNDEEGSGYLGLLGIGCLLFLAGAAARALIEGQSEDVPLEAWWILWIIIMFTTGGLNAIIAAFTGFTLFRTAIRYSIVVLLLALLYAGKRLTTWQTAATERLGKGLTQGVTIAATLAGSALVLWDQLPRTPTAEQRAAIAPFNLPLPPEDLPPATDSRLAPPPALSLQPPAPLFLRRPGGGPPVAAGG
;
A
#
# COMPACT_ATOMS: atom_id res chain seq x y z
N VAL A 1 8.74 -26.09 24.83
CA VAL A 1 7.51 -25.92 24.02
C VAL A 1 6.53 -25.13 24.87
N GLY A 2 6.05 -23.92 24.57
CA GLY A 2 6.54 -22.85 23.69
C GLY A 2 6.52 -21.55 24.53
N SER A 3 7.50 -20.65 24.31
CA SER A 3 7.57 -19.42 25.10
C SER A 3 6.35 -18.53 24.81
N PRO A 4 5.85 -17.75 25.79
CA PRO A 4 4.73 -16.83 25.56
C PRO A 4 4.97 -15.90 24.36
N ARG A 5 6.23 -15.52 24.13
CA ARG A 5 6.65 -14.70 22.98
C ARG A 5 6.39 -15.37 21.64
N LEU A 6 6.59 -16.68 21.55
CA LEU A 6 6.36 -17.43 20.32
C LEU A 6 4.86 -17.52 20.00
N TRP A 7 4.03 -17.71 21.02
CA TRP A 7 2.57 -17.66 20.89
C TRP A 7 2.08 -16.29 20.42
N TRP A 8 2.57 -15.21 21.04
CA TRP A 8 2.26 -13.85 20.60
C TRP A 8 2.69 -13.59 19.16
N ALA A 9 3.87 -14.05 18.74
CA ALA A 9 4.30 -13.93 17.36
C ALA A 9 3.36 -14.66 16.39
N GLY A 10 2.92 -15.88 16.75
CA GLY A 10 1.92 -16.63 15.98
C GLY A 10 0.57 -15.88 15.88
N TRP A 11 0.11 -15.28 16.98
CA TRP A 11 -1.13 -14.51 17.02
C TRP A 11 -1.05 -13.24 16.16
N ILE A 12 0.08 -12.52 16.22
CA ILE A 12 0.37 -11.38 15.33
C ILE A 12 0.32 -11.84 13.87
N GLY A 13 0.98 -12.96 13.54
CA GLY A 13 0.92 -13.53 12.20
C GLY A 13 -0.50 -13.85 11.75
N PHE A 14 -1.30 -14.49 12.61
CA PHE A 14 -2.69 -14.81 12.31
C PHE A 14 -3.52 -13.54 12.05
N VAL A 15 -3.44 -12.53 12.91
CA VAL A 15 -4.17 -11.25 12.70
C VAL A 15 -3.73 -10.58 11.40
N THR A 16 -2.43 -10.54 11.12
CA THR A 16 -1.93 -9.97 9.86
C THR A 16 -2.49 -10.71 8.64
N GLY A 17 -2.67 -12.03 8.70
CA GLY A 17 -3.27 -12.81 7.61
C GLY A 17 -4.77 -12.55 7.39
N LEU A 18 -5.48 -12.01 8.40
CA LEU A 18 -6.88 -11.56 8.26
C LEU A 18 -7.00 -10.16 7.66
N GLN A 19 -5.90 -9.40 7.61
CA GLN A 19 -5.87 -8.06 7.05
C GLN A 19 -5.73 -8.11 5.52
N ASN A 20 -5.37 -6.98 4.93
CA ASN A 20 -5.11 -6.88 3.51
C ASN A 20 -3.93 -7.77 3.08
N THR A 21 -4.12 -8.57 2.03
CA THR A 21 -3.12 -9.48 1.45
C THR A 21 -1.78 -8.82 1.12
N TYR A 22 -1.78 -7.54 0.74
CA TYR A 22 -0.52 -6.81 0.49
C TYR A 22 0.30 -6.67 1.77
N TYR A 23 -0.32 -6.30 2.90
CA TYR A 23 0.38 -6.20 4.18
C TYR A 23 0.84 -7.55 4.72
N ALA A 24 0.03 -8.59 4.52
CA ALA A 24 0.43 -9.97 4.82
C ALA A 24 1.68 -10.39 4.03
N ASN A 25 1.75 -10.05 2.74
CA ASN A 25 2.89 -10.38 1.89
C ASN A 25 4.17 -9.69 2.37
N ILE A 26 4.18 -8.37 2.53
CA ILE A 26 5.39 -7.68 3.01
C ILE A 26 5.78 -8.16 4.41
N PHE A 27 4.81 -8.38 5.31
CA PHE A 27 5.10 -8.93 6.63
C PHE A 27 5.80 -10.30 6.55
N CYS A 28 5.30 -11.21 5.71
CA CYS A 28 5.94 -12.49 5.46
C CYS A 28 7.36 -12.33 4.90
N GLN A 29 7.59 -11.41 3.96
CA GLN A 29 8.92 -11.14 3.42
C GLN A 29 9.89 -10.65 4.52
N LEU A 30 9.46 -9.70 5.36
CA LEU A 30 10.28 -9.19 6.46
C LEU A 30 10.61 -10.30 7.48
N VAL A 31 9.62 -11.14 7.83
CA VAL A 31 9.80 -12.30 8.70
C VAL A 31 10.79 -13.32 8.09
N LEU A 32 10.68 -13.57 6.78
CA LEU A 32 11.60 -14.46 6.05
C LEU A 32 13.01 -13.90 6.01
N VAL A 33 13.18 -12.60 5.72
CA VAL A 33 14.50 -11.96 5.70
C VAL A 33 15.13 -12.02 7.10
N CYS A 34 14.40 -11.66 8.16
CA CYS A 34 14.86 -11.80 9.55
C CYS A 34 15.26 -13.25 9.88
N GLY A 35 14.39 -14.21 9.56
CA GLY A 35 14.62 -15.62 9.80
C GLY A 35 15.86 -16.12 9.05
N GLY A 36 15.99 -15.75 7.78
CA GLY A 36 17.10 -16.11 6.90
C GLY A 36 18.43 -15.54 7.39
N VAL A 37 18.48 -14.25 7.73
CA VAL A 37 19.66 -13.61 8.32
C VAL A 37 20.06 -14.31 9.63
N ARG A 38 19.09 -14.60 10.50
CA ARG A 38 19.37 -15.32 11.75
C ARG A 38 19.88 -16.74 11.51
N ALA A 39 19.27 -17.48 10.59
CA ALA A 39 19.69 -18.84 10.24
C ALA A 39 21.11 -18.85 9.63
N TRP A 40 21.42 -17.84 8.82
CA TRP A 40 22.76 -17.61 8.28
C TRP A 40 23.79 -17.34 9.38
N GLN A 41 23.51 -16.37 10.26
CA GLN A 41 24.40 -15.99 11.36
C GLN A 41 24.64 -17.14 12.34
N GLN A 42 23.60 -17.90 12.66
CA GLN A 42 23.68 -19.02 13.60
C GLN A 42 24.11 -20.34 12.93
N ARG A 43 24.29 -20.34 11.60
CA ARG A 43 24.57 -21.53 10.78
C ARG A 43 23.60 -22.69 11.07
N ALA A 44 22.36 -22.37 11.44
CA ALA A 44 21.38 -23.31 11.95
C ALA A 44 20.01 -23.06 11.33
N TRP A 45 19.55 -23.99 10.49
CA TRP A 45 18.22 -23.95 9.88
C TRP A 45 17.07 -24.08 10.90
N SER A 46 17.36 -24.61 12.09
CA SER A 46 16.40 -24.64 13.20
C SER A 46 15.93 -23.25 13.62
N SER A 47 16.71 -22.20 13.33
CA SER A 47 16.35 -20.80 13.59
C SER A 47 15.26 -20.26 12.66
N LEU A 48 14.89 -21.00 11.59
CA LEU A 48 13.73 -20.68 10.77
C LEU A 48 12.39 -21.14 11.38
N LYS A 49 12.40 -22.02 12.40
CA LYS A 49 11.17 -22.54 13.00
C LYS A 49 10.20 -21.43 13.46
N PRO A 50 10.64 -20.35 14.14
CA PRO A 50 9.75 -19.26 14.51
C PRO A 50 9.19 -18.51 13.30
N ALA A 51 10.01 -18.25 12.27
CA ALA A 51 9.56 -17.60 11.04
C ALA A 51 8.52 -18.46 10.30
N ALA A 52 8.78 -19.77 10.18
CA ALA A 52 7.85 -20.73 9.59
C ALA A 52 6.52 -20.76 10.36
N LEU A 53 6.54 -20.76 11.70
CA LEU A 53 5.32 -20.72 12.51
C LEU A 53 4.47 -19.47 12.21
N VAL A 54 5.11 -18.30 12.18
CA VAL A 54 4.43 -17.02 11.91
C VAL A 54 3.84 -17.02 10.50
N ILE A 55 4.59 -17.47 9.49
CA ILE A 55 4.14 -17.53 8.10
C ILE A 55 2.99 -18.52 7.94
N THR A 56 3.07 -19.68 8.58
CA THR A 56 1.97 -20.67 8.59
C THR A 56 0.73 -20.08 9.23
N ALA A 57 0.86 -19.30 10.31
CA ALA A 57 -0.27 -18.60 10.93
C ALA A 57 -0.89 -17.56 9.98
N VAL A 58 -0.07 -16.75 9.29
CA VAL A 58 -0.53 -15.80 8.26
C VAL A 58 -1.27 -16.53 7.14
N ALA A 59 -0.67 -17.59 6.59
CA ALA A 59 -1.26 -18.38 5.50
C ALA A 59 -2.59 -19.02 5.92
N THR A 60 -2.66 -19.53 7.15
CA THR A 60 -3.90 -20.13 7.69
C THR A 60 -5.01 -19.08 7.79
N ALA A 61 -4.73 -17.92 8.38
CA ALA A 61 -5.69 -16.82 8.47
C ALA A 61 -6.13 -16.29 7.09
N PHE A 62 -5.18 -16.18 6.15
CA PHE A 62 -5.48 -15.79 4.78
C PHE A 62 -6.42 -16.79 4.09
N LEU A 63 -6.15 -18.09 4.22
CA LEU A 63 -7.01 -19.13 3.64
C LEU A 63 -8.40 -19.15 4.29
N LEU A 64 -8.48 -18.97 5.61
CA LEU A 64 -9.77 -18.90 6.32
C LEU A 64 -10.60 -17.69 5.91
N SER A 65 -9.97 -16.50 5.81
CA SER A 65 -10.66 -15.28 5.39
C SER A 65 -11.11 -15.31 3.94
N ASN A 66 -10.47 -16.12 3.09
CA ASN A 66 -10.82 -16.29 1.69
C ASN A 66 -11.58 -17.60 1.43
N LEU A 67 -11.98 -18.34 2.48
CA LEU A 67 -12.58 -19.66 2.34
C LEU A 67 -13.85 -19.62 1.49
N ASP A 68 -14.72 -18.63 1.71
CA ASP A 68 -15.94 -18.43 0.92
C ASP A 68 -15.64 -18.19 -0.56
N THR A 69 -14.66 -17.33 -0.86
CA THR A 69 -14.24 -17.07 -2.25
C THR A 69 -13.65 -18.32 -2.92
N ILE A 70 -12.87 -19.11 -2.17
CA ILE A 70 -12.25 -20.34 -2.66
C ILE A 70 -13.33 -21.41 -2.89
N THR A 71 -14.22 -21.65 -1.93
CA THR A 71 -15.30 -22.65 -2.05
C THR A 71 -16.28 -22.28 -3.15
N TYR A 72 -16.65 -21.00 -3.27
CA TYR A 72 -17.49 -20.50 -4.34
C TYR A 72 -16.88 -20.81 -5.71
N ARG A 73 -15.58 -20.53 -5.89
CA ARG A 73 -14.86 -20.85 -7.13
C ARG A 73 -14.83 -22.34 -7.40
N LEU A 74 -14.50 -23.17 -6.41
CA LEU A 74 -14.42 -24.62 -6.60
C LEU A 74 -15.79 -25.23 -6.93
N ALA A 75 -16.88 -24.67 -6.40
CA ALA A 75 -18.24 -25.16 -6.63
C ALA A 75 -18.83 -24.68 -7.97
N HIS A 76 -18.50 -23.46 -8.42
CA HIS A 76 -19.14 -22.82 -9.58
C HIS A 76 -18.23 -22.67 -10.81
N GLN A 77 -16.93 -23.00 -10.74
CA GLN A 77 -16.09 -22.99 -11.94
C GLN A 77 -16.42 -24.17 -12.87
N PRO A 78 -16.71 -23.92 -14.16
CA PRO A 78 -16.93 -24.98 -15.14
C PRO A 78 -15.68 -25.85 -15.29
N LYS A 79 -15.81 -27.17 -15.11
CA LYS A 79 -14.72 -28.17 -15.15
C LYS A 79 -14.06 -28.39 -16.53
N GLY A 80 -14.15 -27.44 -17.46
CA GLY A 80 -13.61 -27.61 -18.82
C GLY A 80 -13.36 -26.34 -19.63
N GLY A 81 -13.49 -25.14 -19.05
CA GLY A 81 -13.38 -23.89 -19.80
C GLY A 81 -12.07 -23.16 -19.58
N HIS A 82 -11.08 -23.37 -20.47
CA HIS A 82 -10.02 -22.39 -20.74
C HIS A 82 -10.52 -21.19 -21.58
N GLY A 83 -11.83 -20.93 -21.61
CA GLY A 83 -12.47 -19.92 -22.44
C GLY A 83 -13.46 -19.05 -21.65
N ASP A 84 -13.11 -17.77 -21.53
CA ASP A 84 -13.97 -16.59 -21.58
C ASP A 84 -15.00 -16.26 -20.48
N ALA A 85 -15.17 -17.07 -19.43
CA ALA A 85 -16.15 -16.74 -18.37
C ALA A 85 -15.69 -16.96 -16.92
N ALA A 86 -14.39 -16.92 -16.62
CA ALA A 86 -13.93 -16.76 -15.24
C ALA A 86 -13.93 -15.26 -14.87
N PRO A 87 -14.81 -14.76 -13.99
CA PRO A 87 -14.94 -13.33 -13.76
C PRO A 87 -13.68 -12.77 -13.08
N LEU A 88 -13.12 -11.71 -13.67
CA LEU A 88 -12.27 -10.66 -13.06
C LEU A 88 -10.90 -11.02 -12.48
N VAL A 89 -10.57 -12.28 -12.22
CA VAL A 89 -9.30 -12.63 -11.53
C VAL A 89 -8.19 -13.11 -12.47
N SER A 90 -8.52 -13.49 -13.72
CA SER A 90 -7.54 -14.05 -14.66
C SER A 90 -7.05 -13.10 -15.75
N GLN A 91 -7.58 -11.87 -15.88
CA GLN A 91 -7.07 -10.85 -16.79
C GLN A 91 -6.04 -9.93 -16.10
N ARG A 92 -5.07 -10.55 -15.41
CA ARG A 92 -4.02 -9.83 -14.69
C ARG A 92 -2.79 -9.66 -15.58
N GLU A 93 -2.81 -8.59 -16.34
CA GLU A 93 -1.69 -8.20 -17.19
C GLU A 93 -0.51 -7.64 -16.37
N TYR A 94 0.70 -7.86 -16.89
CA TYR A 94 1.94 -7.31 -16.34
C TYR A 94 1.90 -5.78 -16.20
N LYS A 95 1.21 -5.07 -17.11
CA LYS A 95 1.10 -3.60 -17.10
C LYS A 95 0.68 -3.01 -15.74
N TRP A 96 -0.11 -3.76 -14.97
CA TRP A 96 -0.60 -3.29 -13.67
C TRP A 96 0.50 -3.19 -12.62
N MET A 97 1.60 -3.93 -12.79
CA MET A 97 2.76 -3.87 -11.90
C MET A 97 3.59 -2.61 -12.13
N ASP A 98 3.60 -2.10 -13.36
CA ASP A 98 4.26 -0.84 -13.69
C ASP A 98 3.40 0.35 -13.28
N ILE A 99 2.09 0.31 -13.57
CA ILE A 99 1.12 1.37 -13.24
C ILE A 99 1.06 1.59 -11.73
N TYR A 100 0.85 0.52 -10.96
CA TYR A 100 0.69 0.57 -9.51
C TYR A 100 1.96 0.20 -8.73
N GLY A 101 3.12 0.25 -9.41
CA GLY A 101 4.43 0.14 -8.78
C GLY A 101 4.64 1.22 -7.72
N LEU A 102 5.51 0.95 -6.73
CA LEU A 102 5.89 1.96 -5.75
C LEU A 102 6.81 2.99 -6.43
N LYS A 103 6.27 4.10 -6.93
CA LYS A 103 7.13 5.18 -7.44
C LYS A 103 7.57 6.06 -6.28
N LEU A 104 8.87 6.23 -6.12
CA LEU A 104 9.42 7.02 -5.03
C LEU A 104 8.93 8.48 -5.06
N VAL A 105 8.72 9.03 -6.26
CA VAL A 105 8.19 10.38 -6.42
C VAL A 105 6.79 10.50 -5.81
N ASP A 106 5.93 9.48 -5.97
CA ASP A 106 4.53 9.48 -5.50
C ASP A 106 4.44 9.54 -3.96
N LEU A 107 5.53 9.25 -3.23
CA LEU A 107 5.62 9.44 -1.78
C LEU A 107 5.59 10.91 -1.35
N PHE A 108 5.97 11.82 -2.24
CA PHE A 108 6.10 13.25 -1.98
C PHE A 108 5.04 14.10 -2.67
N ILE A 109 4.29 13.51 -3.62
CA ILE A 109 3.32 14.25 -4.41
C ILE A 109 2.00 14.34 -3.64
N PRO A 110 1.54 15.55 -3.26
CA PRO A 110 0.27 15.73 -2.58
C PRO A 110 -0.92 15.40 -3.51
N PRO A 111 -2.08 15.04 -2.94
CA PRO A 111 -3.26 14.73 -3.72
C PRO A 111 -3.80 15.98 -4.45
N VAL A 112 -4.50 15.79 -5.58
CA VAL A 112 -4.99 16.92 -6.41
C VAL A 112 -6.04 17.80 -5.70
N ASN A 113 -6.64 17.28 -4.63
CA ASN A 113 -7.65 17.92 -3.79
C ASN A 113 -7.11 18.37 -2.42
N HIS A 114 -5.79 18.53 -2.31
CA HIS A 114 -5.10 19.00 -1.10
C HIS A 114 -5.62 20.36 -0.59
N HIS A 115 -5.50 20.61 0.72
CA HIS A 115 -5.97 21.84 1.40
C HIS A 115 -5.24 23.11 1.00
N SER A 116 -3.97 23.03 0.61
CA SER A 116 -3.22 24.13 -0.02
C SER A 116 -3.44 24.14 -1.55
N SER A 117 -3.72 25.33 -2.11
CA SER A 117 -3.90 25.52 -3.55
C SER A 117 -2.64 25.19 -4.33
N GLU A 118 -1.48 25.54 -3.79
CA GLU A 118 -0.16 25.38 -4.39
C GLU A 118 0.17 23.90 -4.50
N PHE A 119 -0.05 23.14 -3.42
CA PHE A 119 0.14 21.69 -3.40
C PHE A 119 -0.85 20.99 -4.33
N ALA A 120 -2.10 21.42 -4.34
CA ALA A 120 -3.10 20.87 -5.26
C ALA A 120 -2.74 21.14 -6.74
N VAL A 121 -2.24 22.34 -7.08
CA VAL A 121 -1.72 22.66 -8.42
C VAL A 121 -0.53 21.77 -8.75
N PHE A 122 0.42 21.62 -7.83
CA PHE A 122 1.59 20.77 -8.01
C PHE A 122 1.20 19.31 -8.28
N GLY A 123 0.27 18.75 -7.50
CA GLY A 123 -0.27 17.41 -7.72
C GLY A 123 -0.97 17.26 -9.09
N ARG A 124 -1.76 18.25 -9.50
CA ARG A 124 -2.40 18.26 -10.83
C ARG A 124 -1.39 18.32 -11.97
N ASN A 125 -0.36 19.17 -11.86
CA ASN A 125 0.68 19.30 -12.87
C ASN A 125 1.48 18.00 -13.01
N HIS A 126 1.83 17.37 -11.89
CA HIS A 126 2.50 16.06 -11.92
C HIS A 126 1.63 15.00 -12.59
N ARG A 127 0.34 14.92 -12.23
CA ARG A 127 -0.60 13.96 -12.81
C ARG A 127 -0.82 14.17 -14.31
N ALA A 128 -0.86 15.43 -14.77
CA ALA A 128 -0.97 15.78 -16.18
C ALA A 128 0.28 15.40 -16.99
N ALA A 129 1.46 15.43 -16.35
CA ALA A 129 2.72 15.05 -16.97
C ALA A 129 3.00 13.53 -16.90
N SER A 130 2.41 12.82 -15.93
CA SER A 130 2.63 11.38 -15.74
C SER A 130 1.85 10.55 -16.76
N VAL A 131 2.57 9.72 -17.50
CA VAL A 131 2.00 8.75 -18.45
C VAL A 131 1.31 7.59 -17.72
N LEU A 132 1.82 7.23 -16.53
CA LEU A 132 1.33 6.11 -15.73
C LEU A 132 0.79 6.64 -14.40
N ASN A 133 -0.49 6.99 -14.41
CA ASN A 133 -1.22 7.40 -13.21
C ASN A 133 -1.64 6.17 -12.40
N ASP A 134 -1.36 6.21 -11.10
CA ASP A 134 -1.65 5.17 -10.12
C ASP A 134 -2.92 5.48 -9.30
N GLU A 135 -3.08 4.82 -8.15
CA GLU A 135 -4.15 5.12 -7.19
C GLU A 135 -3.93 6.51 -6.59
N GLU A 136 -4.76 7.46 -7.02
CA GLU A 136 -4.63 8.89 -6.70
C GLU A 136 -4.47 9.18 -5.21
N GLY A 137 -3.35 9.82 -4.85
CA GLY A 137 -3.06 10.24 -3.48
C GLY A 137 -2.68 9.10 -2.52
N SER A 138 -2.72 7.83 -2.94
CA SER A 138 -2.42 6.68 -2.07
C SER A 138 -0.94 6.58 -1.67
N GLY A 139 -0.05 7.12 -2.51
CA GLY A 139 1.39 7.16 -2.26
C GLY A 139 1.82 8.21 -1.24
N TYR A 140 1.07 9.31 -1.13
CA TYR A 140 1.48 10.49 -0.39
C TYR A 140 1.62 10.20 1.11
N LEU A 141 2.81 10.44 1.66
CA LEU A 141 3.10 10.18 3.08
C LEU A 141 2.61 11.29 4.03
N GLY A 142 2.24 12.44 3.46
CA GLY A 142 2.01 13.66 4.22
C GLY A 142 3.26 14.40 4.64
N LEU A 143 3.13 15.69 4.93
CA LEU A 143 4.28 16.51 5.35
C LEU A 143 4.99 15.96 6.58
N LEU A 144 4.24 15.49 7.58
CA LEU A 144 4.82 14.88 8.78
C LEU A 144 5.54 13.57 8.44
N GLY A 145 4.91 12.70 7.63
CA GLY A 145 5.49 11.44 7.19
C GLY A 145 6.76 11.63 6.36
N ILE A 146 6.74 12.61 5.44
CA ILE A 146 7.90 13.04 4.66
C ILE A 146 9.02 13.53 5.59
N GLY A 147 8.70 14.37 6.58
CA GLY A 147 9.67 14.83 7.57
C GLY A 147 10.30 13.68 8.34
N CYS A 148 9.52 12.70 8.78
CA CYS A 148 10.02 11.50 9.45
C CYS A 148 10.88 10.63 8.52
N LEU A 149 10.50 10.49 7.25
CA LEU A 149 11.25 9.72 6.26
C LEU A 149 12.60 10.38 5.97
N LEU A 150 12.63 11.70 5.77
CA LEU A 150 13.86 12.46 5.55
C LEU A 150 14.76 12.43 6.79
N PHE A 151 14.18 12.48 7.99
CA PHE A 151 14.93 12.34 9.23
C PHE A 151 15.60 10.97 9.35
N LEU A 152 14.87 9.89 9.05
CA LEU A 152 15.41 8.52 8.99
C LEU A 152 16.51 8.40 7.92
N ALA A 153 16.26 8.90 6.71
CA ALA A 153 17.21 8.87 5.61
C ALA A 153 18.50 9.64 5.93
N GLY A 154 18.39 10.83 6.53
CA GLY A 154 19.53 11.63 6.96
C GLY A 154 20.35 10.94 8.05
N ALA A 155 19.69 10.30 9.03
CA ALA A 155 20.38 9.53 10.05
C ALA A 155 21.10 8.29 9.48
N ALA A 156 20.47 7.57 8.56
CA ALA A 156 21.07 6.43 7.87
C ALA A 156 22.28 6.86 7.02
N ALA A 157 22.13 7.94 6.23
CA ALA A 157 23.20 8.48 5.41
C ALA A 157 24.38 8.95 6.27
N ARG A 158 24.12 9.64 7.37
CA ARG A 158 25.16 10.06 8.32
C ARG A 158 25.94 8.87 8.87
N ALA A 159 25.25 7.83 9.36
CA ALA A 159 25.90 6.63 9.88
C ALA A 159 26.78 5.93 8.82
N LEU A 160 26.30 5.85 7.57
CA LEU A 160 27.08 5.30 6.46
C LEU A 160 28.31 6.13 6.11
N ILE A 161 28.18 7.47 6.06
CA ILE A 161 29.30 8.39 5.78
C ILE A 161 30.37 8.32 6.88
N GLU A 162 29.94 8.20 8.14
CA GLU A 162 30.84 8.06 9.28
C GLU A 162 31.45 6.64 9.41
N GLY A 163 31.14 5.71 8.49
CA GLY A 163 31.64 4.34 8.51
C GLY A 163 31.00 3.45 9.60
N GLN A 164 29.97 3.94 10.28
CA GLN A 164 29.24 3.28 11.35
C GLN A 164 28.03 2.52 10.78
N SER A 165 28.29 1.54 9.91
CA SER A 165 27.22 0.77 9.25
C SER A 165 26.35 -0.01 10.24
N GLU A 166 26.89 -0.36 11.41
CA GLU A 166 26.18 -1.02 12.51
C GLU A 166 25.14 -0.10 13.17
N ASP A 167 25.31 1.22 13.09
CA ASP A 167 24.42 2.22 13.68
C ASP A 167 23.29 2.67 12.73
N VAL A 168 23.26 2.15 11.50
CA VAL A 168 22.17 2.41 10.56
C VAL A 168 20.87 1.86 11.13
N PRO A 169 19.81 2.69 11.28
CA PRO A 169 18.55 2.24 11.85
C PRO A 169 17.96 1.08 11.06
N LEU A 170 17.47 0.06 11.78
CA LEU A 170 16.88 -1.13 11.15
C LEU A 170 15.72 -0.79 10.21
N GLU A 171 14.95 0.26 10.54
CA GLU A 171 13.86 0.77 9.70
C GLU A 171 14.35 1.20 8.31
N ALA A 172 15.56 1.75 8.19
CA ALA A 172 16.14 2.15 6.90
C ALA A 172 16.39 0.93 6.00
N TRP A 173 16.91 -0.17 6.57
CA TRP A 173 17.10 -1.43 5.83
C TRP A 173 15.77 -2.02 5.35
N TRP A 174 14.71 -1.93 6.14
CA TRP A 174 13.39 -2.38 5.74
C TRP A 174 12.76 -1.54 4.64
N ILE A 175 12.89 -0.22 4.71
CA ILE A 175 12.45 0.66 3.63
C ILE A 175 13.25 0.38 2.36
N LEU A 176 14.56 0.20 2.46
CA LEU A 176 15.40 -0.16 1.31
C LEU A 176 14.95 -1.48 0.67
N TRP A 177 14.65 -2.51 1.48
CA TRP A 177 14.09 -3.77 0.99
C TRP A 177 12.77 -3.56 0.25
N ILE A 178 11.85 -2.77 0.81
CA ILE A 178 10.57 -2.44 0.17
C ILE A 178 10.80 -1.75 -1.18
N ILE A 179 11.72 -0.78 -1.24
CA ILE A 179 12.04 -0.05 -2.48
C ILE A 179 12.59 -1.01 -3.54
N ILE A 180 13.59 -1.83 -3.18
CA ILE A 180 14.19 -2.80 -4.12
C ILE A 180 13.15 -3.80 -4.63
N MET A 181 12.27 -4.27 -3.76
CA MET A 181 11.25 -5.25 -4.13
C MET A 181 10.14 -4.64 -4.99
N PHE A 182 9.61 -3.48 -4.61
CA PHE A 182 8.30 -3.01 -5.07
C PHE A 182 8.33 -1.74 -5.91
N THR A 183 9.49 -1.12 -6.13
CA THR A 183 9.62 -0.05 -7.11
C THR A 183 9.18 -0.52 -8.51
N THR A 184 8.76 0.40 -9.37
CA THR A 184 8.52 0.11 -10.78
C THR A 184 9.79 -0.49 -11.39
N GLY A 185 9.67 -1.69 -12.00
CA GLY A 185 10.80 -2.47 -12.50
C GLY A 185 11.64 -3.19 -11.43
N GLY A 186 11.22 -3.20 -10.17
CA GLY A 186 11.92 -3.87 -9.06
C GLY A 186 11.82 -5.40 -9.09
N LEU A 187 12.35 -6.07 -8.05
CA LEU A 187 12.43 -7.54 -8.00
C LEU A 187 11.06 -8.21 -8.13
N ASN A 188 9.98 -7.61 -7.61
CA ASN A 188 8.62 -8.12 -7.74
C ASN A 188 8.17 -8.14 -9.21
N ALA A 189 8.50 -7.10 -9.99
CA ALA A 189 8.20 -7.04 -11.42
C ALA A 189 9.03 -8.07 -12.20
N ILE A 190 10.31 -8.23 -11.87
CA ILE A 190 11.19 -9.24 -12.46
C ILE A 190 10.62 -10.65 -12.22
N ILE A 191 10.26 -10.97 -10.98
CA ILE A 191 9.66 -12.27 -10.63
C ILE A 191 8.38 -12.49 -11.44
N ALA A 192 7.52 -11.48 -11.53
CA ALA A 192 6.28 -11.60 -12.30
C ALA A 192 6.52 -11.78 -13.81
N ALA A 193 7.54 -11.13 -14.39
CA ALA A 193 7.90 -11.30 -15.79
C ALA A 193 8.38 -12.73 -16.09
N PHE A 194 9.18 -13.32 -15.20
CA PHE A 194 9.73 -14.67 -15.40
C PHE A 194 8.75 -15.80 -15.03
N THR A 195 7.90 -15.60 -14.02
CA THR A 195 7.02 -16.66 -13.48
C THR A 195 5.56 -16.50 -13.87
N GLY A 196 5.16 -15.35 -14.43
CA GLY A 196 3.76 -14.98 -14.63
C GLY A 196 3.00 -14.64 -13.34
N PHE A 197 3.67 -14.62 -12.19
CA PHE A 197 3.04 -14.39 -10.90
C PHE A 197 2.77 -12.91 -10.63
N THR A 198 1.59 -12.42 -11.05
CA THR A 198 1.18 -11.01 -10.95
C THR A 198 0.27 -10.68 -9.75
N LEU A 199 0.35 -11.48 -8.68
CA LEU A 199 -0.56 -11.34 -7.51
C LEU A 199 -0.38 -9.98 -6.81
N PHE A 200 0.85 -9.50 -6.67
CA PHE A 200 1.19 -8.30 -5.90
C PHE A 200 1.44 -7.08 -6.79
N ARG A 201 0.39 -6.62 -7.48
CA ARG A 201 0.48 -5.51 -8.43
C ARG A 201 0.40 -4.12 -7.80
N THR A 202 -0.32 -3.96 -6.69
CA THR A 202 -0.61 -2.65 -6.09
C THR A 202 0.45 -2.26 -5.06
N ALA A 203 1.68 -2.14 -5.54
CA ALA A 203 2.86 -1.87 -4.73
C ALA A 203 2.88 -0.47 -4.11
N ILE A 204 2.19 0.51 -4.70
CA ILE A 204 2.07 1.85 -4.12
C ILE A 204 1.53 1.84 -2.68
N ARG A 205 0.65 0.89 -2.34
CA ARG A 205 0.08 0.74 -0.98
C ARG A 205 1.11 0.40 0.09
N TYR A 206 2.32 -0.02 -0.30
CA TYR A 206 3.44 -0.16 0.64
C TYR A 206 3.95 1.19 1.16
N SER A 207 3.52 2.32 0.60
CA SER A 207 3.69 3.66 1.19
C SER A 207 3.27 3.70 2.66
N ILE A 208 2.21 3.00 3.03
CA ILE A 208 1.71 2.92 4.41
C ILE A 208 2.72 2.20 5.33
N VAL A 209 3.41 1.18 4.82
CA VAL A 209 4.44 0.47 5.58
C VAL A 209 5.70 1.34 5.70
N VAL A 210 6.06 2.06 4.62
CA VAL A 210 7.15 3.04 4.65
C VAL A 210 6.85 4.14 5.67
N LEU A 211 5.62 4.67 5.69
CA LEU A 211 5.14 5.65 6.67
C LEU A 211 5.26 5.11 8.09
N LEU A 212 4.76 3.90 8.33
CA LEU A 212 4.83 3.24 9.64
C LEU A 212 6.28 3.13 10.12
N LEU A 213 7.20 2.67 9.27
CA LEU A 213 8.62 2.53 9.61
C LEU A 213 9.27 3.88 9.91
N ALA A 214 8.98 4.91 9.12
CA ALA A 214 9.46 6.27 9.34
C ALA A 214 8.93 6.85 10.68
N LEU A 215 7.64 6.68 10.97
CA LEU A 215 7.02 7.13 12.22
C LEU A 215 7.56 6.35 13.44
N LEU A 216 7.74 5.04 13.32
CA LEU A 216 8.32 4.21 14.39
C LEU A 216 9.73 4.68 14.74
N TYR A 217 10.56 4.96 13.73
CA TYR A 217 11.88 5.52 13.94
C TYR A 217 11.83 6.89 14.65
N ALA A 218 11.00 7.81 14.13
CA ALA A 218 10.86 9.15 14.70
C ALA A 218 10.34 9.09 16.14
N GLY A 219 9.34 8.23 16.43
CA GLY A 219 8.80 8.02 17.77
C GLY A 219 9.83 7.49 18.76
N LYS A 220 10.68 6.53 18.35
CA LYS A 220 11.79 6.04 19.18
C LYS A 220 12.76 7.18 19.52
N ARG A 221 13.15 7.99 18.52
CA ARG A 221 14.08 9.13 18.72
C ARG A 221 13.47 10.22 19.60
N LEU A 222 12.21 10.58 19.37
CA LEU A 222 11.47 11.54 20.19
C LEU A 222 11.36 11.08 21.64
N THR A 223 11.14 9.78 21.87
CA THR A 223 11.09 9.21 23.23
C THR A 223 12.44 9.38 23.94
N THR A 224 13.56 9.09 23.27
CA THR A 224 14.90 9.30 23.83
C THR A 224 15.16 10.77 24.15
N TRP A 225 14.80 11.68 23.25
CA TRP A 225 14.94 13.12 23.47
C TRP A 225 14.06 13.63 24.60
N GLN A 226 12.84 13.11 24.73
CA GLN A 226 11.93 13.46 25.82
C GLN A 226 12.48 13.05 27.17
N THR A 227 13.05 11.84 27.30
CA THR A 227 13.69 11.39 28.55
C THR A 227 14.86 12.31 28.92
N ALA A 228 15.76 12.59 27.97
CA ALA A 228 16.89 13.48 28.20
C ALA A 228 16.47 14.92 28.53
N ALA A 229 15.42 15.44 27.90
CA ALA A 229 14.87 16.76 28.19
C ALA A 229 14.20 16.81 29.57
N THR A 230 13.51 15.74 29.97
CA THR A 230 12.89 15.63 31.30
C THR A 230 13.92 15.71 32.43
N GLU A 231 15.09 15.10 32.24
CA GLU A 231 16.20 15.18 33.18
C GLU A 231 16.79 16.60 33.27
N ARG A 232 16.80 17.35 32.16
CA ARG A 232 17.40 18.70 32.09
C ARG A 232 16.47 19.84 32.49
N LEU A 233 15.21 19.79 32.06
CA LEU A 233 14.25 20.90 32.12
C LEU A 233 13.16 20.70 33.19
N GLY A 234 13.10 19.52 33.80
CA GLY A 234 12.06 19.14 34.76
C GLY A 234 10.78 18.63 34.10
N LYS A 235 10.06 17.79 34.84
CA LYS A 235 8.89 17.04 34.32
C LYS A 235 7.76 17.95 33.80
N GLY A 236 7.45 19.03 34.50
CA GLY A 236 6.32 19.90 34.15
C GLY A 236 6.49 20.61 32.81
N LEU A 237 7.67 21.19 32.56
CA LEU A 237 7.94 21.90 31.31
C LEU A 237 7.98 20.92 30.12
N THR A 238 8.66 19.77 30.26
CA THR A 238 8.73 18.78 29.19
C THR A 238 7.36 18.21 28.84
N GLN A 239 6.48 17.95 29.84
CA GLN A 239 5.10 17.54 29.57
C GLN A 239 4.32 18.59 28.78
N GLY A 240 4.42 19.87 29.15
CA GLY A 240 3.78 20.97 28.42
C GLY A 240 4.24 21.04 26.96
N VAL A 241 5.55 20.94 26.71
CA VAL A 241 6.13 20.93 25.36
C VAL A 241 5.67 19.72 24.56
N THR A 242 5.66 18.51 25.15
CA THR A 242 5.20 17.29 24.46
C THR A 242 3.72 17.38 24.06
N ILE A 243 2.85 17.90 24.94
CA ILE A 243 1.43 18.09 24.64
C ILE A 243 1.27 19.10 23.51
N ALA A 244 1.95 20.26 23.60
CA ALA A 244 1.90 21.29 22.57
C ALA A 244 2.39 20.76 21.19
N ALA A 245 3.51 20.04 21.17
CA ALA A 245 4.04 19.44 19.96
C ALA A 245 3.10 18.38 19.36
N THR A 246 2.45 17.58 20.22
CA THR A 246 1.47 16.58 19.80
C THR A 246 0.24 17.24 19.19
N LEU A 247 -0.31 18.27 19.82
CA LEU A 247 -1.45 19.03 19.30
C LEU A 247 -1.12 19.72 17.97
N ALA A 248 0.05 20.35 17.87
CA ALA A 248 0.52 20.97 16.63
C ALA A 248 0.72 19.93 15.52
N GLY A 249 1.32 18.79 15.84
CA GLY A 249 1.50 17.68 14.91
C GLY A 249 0.17 17.09 14.43
N SER A 250 -0.78 16.88 15.33
CA SER A 250 -2.13 16.41 14.99
C SER A 250 -2.88 17.43 14.11
N ALA A 251 -2.80 18.72 14.43
CA ALA A 251 -3.39 19.77 13.60
C ALA A 251 -2.76 19.80 12.19
N LEU A 252 -1.44 19.66 12.09
CA LEU A 252 -0.74 19.57 10.81
C LEU A 252 -1.21 18.35 10.00
N VAL A 253 -1.29 17.18 10.62
CA VAL A 253 -1.76 15.95 9.95
C VAL A 253 -3.20 16.11 9.47
N LEU A 254 -4.10 16.68 10.27
CA LEU A 254 -5.48 16.91 9.87
C LEU A 254 -5.58 17.89 8.70
N TRP A 255 -4.80 18.97 8.72
CA TRP A 255 -4.77 19.94 7.63
C TRP A 255 -4.21 19.34 6.33
N ASP A 256 -3.16 18.53 6.45
CA ASP A 256 -2.42 17.97 5.32
C ASP A 256 -3.12 16.75 4.67
N GLN A 257 -3.71 15.87 5.49
CA GLN A 257 -4.24 14.59 5.03
C GLN A 257 -5.76 14.61 4.76
N LEU A 258 -6.51 15.57 5.29
CA LEU A 258 -7.94 15.64 5.00
C LEU A 258 -8.16 16.24 3.60
N PRO A 259 -9.04 15.66 2.77
CA PRO A 259 -9.43 16.29 1.52
C PRO A 259 -10.21 17.58 1.79
N ARG A 260 -10.16 18.53 0.85
CA ARG A 260 -11.05 19.71 0.91
C ARG A 260 -12.50 19.26 0.82
N THR A 261 -13.38 19.91 1.57
CA THR A 261 -14.82 19.70 1.44
C THR A 261 -15.24 20.02 0.00
N PRO A 262 -16.03 19.14 -0.66
CA PRO A 262 -16.49 19.40 -2.02
C PRO A 262 -17.24 20.73 -2.10
N THR A 263 -16.98 21.52 -3.14
CA THR A 263 -17.73 22.75 -3.44
C THR A 263 -19.20 22.44 -3.72
N ALA A 264 -20.08 23.44 -3.60
CA ALA A 264 -21.51 23.25 -3.90
C ALA A 264 -21.75 22.74 -5.33
N GLU A 265 -20.95 23.21 -6.28
CA GLU A 265 -20.96 22.74 -7.67
C GLU A 265 -20.52 21.28 -7.81
N GLN A 266 -19.42 20.88 -7.14
CA GLN A 266 -19.00 19.48 -7.11
C GLN A 266 -20.03 18.57 -6.44
N ARG A 267 -20.70 19.04 -5.37
CA ARG A 267 -21.81 18.29 -4.75
C ARG A 267 -22.98 18.17 -5.70
N ALA A 268 -23.34 19.23 -6.42
CA ALA A 268 -24.41 19.21 -7.41
C ALA A 268 -24.10 18.29 -8.60
N ALA A 269 -22.82 18.17 -9.00
CA ALA A 269 -22.37 17.24 -10.03
C ALA A 269 -22.36 15.77 -9.57
N ILE A 270 -22.16 15.52 -8.27
CA ILE A 270 -22.17 14.17 -7.67
C ILE A 270 -23.60 13.74 -7.28
N ALA A 271 -24.49 14.69 -6.98
CA ALA A 271 -25.87 14.44 -6.57
C ALA A 271 -26.68 13.47 -7.47
N PRO A 272 -26.55 13.48 -8.82
CA PRO A 272 -27.24 12.54 -9.69
C PRO A 272 -26.79 11.09 -9.51
N PHE A 273 -25.55 10.85 -9.06
CA PHE A 273 -24.99 9.51 -8.85
C PHE A 273 -25.32 8.92 -7.48
N ASN A 274 -25.83 9.74 -6.54
CA ASN A 274 -26.24 9.32 -5.20
C ASN A 274 -27.75 9.14 -5.06
N LEU A 275 -28.53 9.36 -6.12
CA LEU A 275 -29.95 9.03 -6.13
C LEU A 275 -30.09 7.51 -6.33
N PRO A 276 -30.91 6.81 -5.51
CA PRO A 276 -31.32 5.46 -5.84
C PRO A 276 -31.95 5.49 -7.25
N LEU A 277 -31.54 4.55 -8.11
CA LEU A 277 -32.10 4.44 -9.46
C LEU A 277 -33.64 4.52 -9.40
N PRO A 278 -34.29 5.30 -10.28
CA PRO A 278 -35.74 5.33 -10.36
C PRO A 278 -36.30 3.90 -10.44
N PRO A 279 -37.45 3.61 -9.83
CA PRO A 279 -38.10 2.30 -9.91
C PRO A 279 -38.32 1.79 -11.34
N GLU A 280 -38.36 2.69 -12.32
CA GLU A 280 -38.53 2.40 -13.74
C GLU A 280 -37.24 1.90 -14.43
N ASP A 281 -36.08 2.25 -13.88
CA ASP A 281 -34.75 1.77 -14.32
C ASP A 281 -34.25 0.57 -13.51
N LEU A 282 -34.99 0.20 -12.45
CA LEU A 282 -34.82 -1.08 -11.78
C LEU A 282 -35.38 -2.17 -12.70
N PRO A 283 -34.61 -3.23 -13.03
CA PRO A 283 -35.14 -4.34 -13.80
C PRO A 283 -36.41 -4.84 -13.10
N PRO A 284 -37.50 -5.13 -13.86
CA PRO A 284 -38.77 -5.52 -13.28
C PRO A 284 -38.51 -6.65 -12.30
N ALA A 285 -39.08 -6.52 -11.09
CA ALA A 285 -38.98 -7.48 -10.01
C ALA A 285 -39.53 -8.84 -10.47
N THR A 286 -38.71 -9.54 -11.24
CA THR A 286 -38.84 -10.96 -11.48
C THR A 286 -38.49 -11.60 -10.17
N ASP A 287 -39.43 -12.40 -9.70
CA ASP A 287 -39.43 -13.17 -8.45
C ASP A 287 -38.23 -14.15 -8.44
N SER A 288 -37.05 -13.58 -8.31
CA SER A 288 -35.75 -14.20 -8.49
C SER A 288 -34.98 -14.16 -7.18
N ARG A 289 -35.68 -14.45 -6.08
CA ARG A 289 -35.08 -14.78 -4.77
C ARG A 289 -34.12 -15.99 -4.82
N LEU A 290 -33.86 -16.56 -6.00
CA LEU A 290 -32.97 -17.70 -6.26
C LEU A 290 -32.01 -17.52 -7.45
N ALA A 291 -31.93 -16.34 -8.10
CA ALA A 291 -30.92 -16.09 -9.13
C ALA A 291 -29.79 -15.20 -8.55
N PRO A 292 -28.50 -15.56 -8.73
CA PRO A 292 -27.41 -14.70 -8.28
C PRO A 292 -27.45 -13.37 -9.05
N PRO A 293 -27.18 -12.23 -8.39
CA PRO A 293 -27.25 -10.93 -9.03
C PRO A 293 -26.25 -10.86 -10.20
N PRO A 294 -26.63 -10.27 -11.36
CA PRO A 294 -25.66 -9.91 -12.37
C PRO A 294 -24.68 -8.94 -11.71
N ALA A 295 -23.40 -9.27 -11.80
CA ALA A 295 -22.34 -8.53 -11.13
C ALA A 295 -22.47 -7.03 -11.45
N LEU A 296 -22.70 -6.24 -10.40
CA LEU A 296 -22.67 -4.79 -10.45
C LEU A 296 -21.28 -4.38 -10.95
N SER A 297 -21.13 -4.15 -12.25
CA SER A 297 -19.90 -3.66 -12.85
C SER A 297 -19.75 -2.20 -12.47
N LEU A 298 -19.26 -1.94 -11.26
CA LEU A 298 -18.66 -0.67 -10.89
C LEU A 298 -17.31 -0.53 -11.63
N GLN A 299 -17.37 -0.52 -12.96
CA GLN A 299 -16.31 0.07 -13.75
C GLN A 299 -16.60 1.58 -13.75
N PRO A 300 -15.75 2.42 -13.14
CA PRO A 300 -15.75 3.82 -13.55
C PRO A 300 -15.54 3.86 -15.07
N PRO A 301 -16.15 4.83 -15.79
CA PRO A 301 -15.93 4.93 -17.23
C PRO A 301 -14.42 4.95 -17.48
N ALA A 302 -13.98 4.10 -18.41
CA ALA A 302 -12.59 4.10 -18.85
C ALA A 302 -12.19 5.56 -19.14
N PRO A 303 -11.00 6.03 -18.71
CA PRO A 303 -10.54 7.35 -19.08
C PRO A 303 -10.61 7.41 -20.61
N LEU A 304 -11.37 8.37 -21.10
CA LEU A 304 -11.55 8.63 -22.52
C LEU A 304 -10.16 9.02 -23.04
N PHE A 305 -9.40 8.02 -23.51
CA PHE A 305 -8.11 8.24 -24.13
C PHE A 305 -8.37 9.18 -25.30
N LEU A 306 -7.88 10.41 -25.19
CA LEU A 306 -7.81 11.36 -26.28
C LEU A 306 -7.14 10.66 -27.45
N ARG A 307 -7.94 10.36 -28.47
CA ARG A 307 -7.49 9.83 -29.76
C ARG A 307 -6.42 10.78 -30.26
N ARG A 308 -5.17 10.31 -30.35
CA ARG A 308 -4.04 11.08 -30.88
C ARG A 308 -4.43 11.62 -32.27
N PRO A 309 -4.52 12.94 -32.50
CA PRO A 309 -4.77 13.46 -33.83
C PRO A 309 -3.49 13.29 -34.63
N GLY A 310 -3.46 12.34 -35.56
CA GLY A 310 -2.29 12.10 -36.41
C GLY A 310 -2.10 10.69 -36.98
N GLY A 311 -3.14 9.84 -36.98
CA GLY A 311 -3.10 8.57 -37.73
C GLY A 311 -3.35 8.83 -39.21
N GLY A 312 -2.28 8.96 -40.00
CA GLY A 312 -2.35 8.89 -41.46
C GLY A 312 -2.90 7.53 -41.93
N PRO A 313 -3.45 7.45 -43.15
CA PRO A 313 -4.09 6.24 -43.65
C PRO A 313 -3.08 5.08 -43.81
N PRO A 314 -3.52 3.82 -43.65
CA PRO A 314 -2.67 2.66 -43.76
C PRO A 314 -2.12 2.52 -45.19
N VAL A 315 -0.81 2.41 -45.31
CA VAL A 315 -0.13 2.03 -46.56
C VAL A 315 -0.45 0.57 -46.84
N ALA A 316 -1.08 0.32 -47.99
CA ALA A 316 -1.34 -1.02 -48.50
C ALA A 316 0.00 -1.75 -48.74
N ALA A 317 0.14 -2.95 -48.20
CA ALA A 317 1.23 -3.85 -48.52
C ALA A 317 1.08 -4.34 -49.95
N GLY A 318 2.10 -4.09 -50.77
CA GLY A 318 2.29 -4.70 -52.10
C GLY A 318 3.80 -4.83 -52.34
N GLY A 319 4.25 -6.07 -52.53
CA GLY A 319 5.65 -6.44 -52.73
C GLY A 319 5.98 -7.77 -52.08
#